data_AF-A0AAV2LC79-F1
#
_entry.id   AF-A0AAV2LC79-F1
#
_cell.length_a   1.000
_cell.length_b   1.000
_cell.length_c   1.000
_cell.angle_alpha   90.00
_cell.angle_beta   90.00
_cell.angle_gamma   90.00
#
_symmetry.space_group_name_H-M   'P 1'
#
loop_
_entity.id
_entity.type
_entity.pdbx_description
1 polymer ?
#
loop_
_entity_poly.entity_id
_entity_poly.type
_entity_poly.pdbx_seq_one_letter_code
_entity_poly.pdbx_strand_id
1 'polypeptide(L)'
;MIIMRLAALPLLLCCSVTSLQNCSYHDVLNHVQLNQKRDLFTLIRPVRNHSHVTEVELDVLVYAILDVREIDQTFISYIWVVMQWRNEFIHWDQEEFCGIEAVAVPIEMLRKPDITIEEMYVSQCSQYHSVGPGNTRKRQVQIHHSSHEAHGKKTLQLHT
;
A
#
# COMPACT_ATOMS: atom_id res chain seq x y z
N MET A 1 44.62 52.20 -34.48
CA MET A 1 43.19 52.06 -34.11
C MET A 1 42.87 50.58 -33.97
N ILE A 2 42.31 50.22 -32.82
CA ILE A 2 42.28 48.87 -32.23
C ILE A 2 41.14 48.05 -32.87
N ILE A 3 41.46 46.84 -33.34
CA ILE A 3 40.47 45.89 -33.86
C ILE A 3 39.84 45.17 -32.66
N MET A 4 38.63 45.57 -32.29
CA MET A 4 37.90 45.00 -31.16
C MET A 4 37.29 43.65 -31.57
N ARG A 5 37.91 42.53 -31.16
CA ARG A 5 37.31 41.21 -31.28
C ARG A 5 36.23 41.06 -30.21
N LEU A 6 34.97 41.19 -30.61
CA LEU A 6 33.80 40.76 -29.82
C LEU A 6 33.82 39.23 -29.74
N ALA A 7 34.36 38.70 -28.64
CA ALA A 7 34.14 37.33 -28.25
C ALA A 7 32.68 37.20 -27.79
N ALA A 8 31.82 36.64 -28.65
CA ALA A 8 30.51 36.19 -28.22
C ALA A 8 30.72 35.01 -27.26
N LEU A 9 30.59 35.26 -25.95
CA LEU A 9 30.41 34.18 -24.99
C LEU A 9 29.15 33.42 -25.40
N PRO A 10 29.21 32.10 -25.62
CA PRO A 10 28.00 31.32 -25.78
C PRO A 10 27.28 31.38 -24.43
N LEU A 11 26.15 32.10 -24.39
CA LEU A 11 25.21 31.98 -23.29
C LEU A 11 24.97 30.48 -23.08
N LEU A 12 25.21 30.03 -21.86
CA LEU A 12 24.83 28.70 -21.39
C LEU A 12 23.40 28.40 -21.85
N LEU A 13 23.26 27.54 -22.86
CA LEU A 13 22.05 26.76 -23.05
C LEU A 13 22.01 25.71 -21.93
N CYS A 14 21.72 26.17 -20.72
CA CYS A 14 21.37 25.29 -19.59
C CYS A 14 19.86 25.05 -19.58
N CYS A 15 19.18 25.10 -20.74
CA CYS A 15 17.98 24.30 -20.91
C CYS A 15 18.44 22.85 -20.97
N SER A 16 18.78 22.28 -19.80
CA SER A 16 18.60 20.86 -19.61
C SER A 16 17.19 20.57 -20.09
N VAL A 17 17.11 19.78 -21.14
CA VAL A 17 15.87 19.18 -21.60
C VAL A 17 15.31 18.46 -20.37
N THR A 18 14.41 19.11 -19.64
CA THR A 18 13.45 18.37 -18.85
C THR A 18 12.67 17.64 -19.93
N SER A 19 12.97 16.35 -20.15
CA SER A 19 12.07 15.51 -20.89
C SER A 19 10.71 15.76 -20.24
N LEU A 20 9.76 16.28 -21.01
CA LEU A 20 8.37 16.28 -20.58
C LEU A 20 7.96 14.82 -20.66
N GLN A 21 8.43 14.03 -19.71
CA GLN A 21 8.26 12.60 -19.66
C GLN A 21 6.81 12.41 -19.25
N ASN A 22 5.99 12.04 -20.23
CA ASN A 22 4.57 11.83 -20.03
C ASN A 22 4.37 10.49 -19.31
N CYS A 23 4.61 10.47 -18.00
CA CYS A 23 4.39 9.29 -17.18
C CYS A 23 2.91 9.17 -16.80
N SER A 24 2.41 7.94 -16.82
CA SER A 24 1.06 7.59 -16.39
C SER A 24 1.10 6.50 -15.33
N TYR A 25 0.08 6.46 -14.46
CA TYR A 25 -0.11 5.36 -13.53
C TYR A 25 -0.21 3.99 -14.24
N HIS A 26 -0.68 3.98 -15.49
CA HIS A 26 -0.72 2.76 -16.30
C HIS A 26 0.67 2.19 -16.58
N ASP A 27 1.70 3.03 -16.65
CA ASP A 27 3.07 2.57 -16.93
C ASP A 27 3.62 1.74 -15.76
N VAL A 28 3.35 2.17 -14.52
CA VAL A 28 3.68 1.40 -13.31
C VAL A 28 2.93 0.07 -13.29
N LEU A 29 1.62 0.07 -13.61
CA LEU A 29 0.82 -1.15 -13.62
C LEU A 29 1.31 -2.15 -14.69
N ASN A 30 1.71 -1.65 -15.86
CA ASN A 30 2.27 -2.45 -16.94
C ASN A 30 3.64 -3.05 -16.56
N HIS A 31 4.48 -2.28 -15.86
CA HIS A 31 5.76 -2.74 -15.34
C HIS A 31 5.62 -3.85 -14.29
N VAL A 32 4.72 -3.67 -13.31
CA VAL A 32 4.48 -4.66 -12.25
C VAL A 32 3.77 -5.92 -12.79
N GLN A 33 3.07 -5.80 -13.92
CA GLN A 33 2.37 -6.91 -14.60
C GLN A 33 1.25 -7.55 -13.76
N LEU A 34 0.53 -6.75 -12.96
CA LEU A 34 -0.52 -7.23 -12.05
C LEU A 34 -1.60 -8.07 -12.76
N ASN A 35 -1.96 -7.71 -14.00
CA ASN A 35 -2.97 -8.41 -14.79
C ASN A 35 -2.49 -9.75 -15.35
N GLN A 36 -1.20 -9.86 -15.71
CA GLN A 36 -0.66 -11.07 -16.35
C GLN A 36 -0.30 -12.14 -15.31
N LYS A 37 0.15 -11.71 -14.12
CA LYS A 37 0.60 -12.60 -13.04
C LYS A 37 -0.42 -12.68 -11.90
N ARG A 38 -1.72 -12.74 -12.26
CA ARG A 38 -2.80 -12.70 -11.27
C ARG A 38 -2.66 -13.77 -10.21
N ASP A 39 -2.30 -14.99 -10.60
CA ASP A 39 -2.15 -16.14 -9.69
C ASP A 39 -1.05 -15.92 -8.65
N LEU A 40 0.07 -15.30 -9.06
CA LEU A 40 1.18 -14.96 -8.16
C LEU A 40 0.76 -13.97 -7.08
N PHE A 41 -0.10 -13.02 -7.43
CA PHE A 41 -0.49 -11.93 -6.54
C PHE A 41 -1.74 -12.23 -5.72
N THR A 42 -2.60 -13.16 -6.14
CA THR A 42 -3.91 -13.42 -5.50
C THR A 42 -3.97 -14.76 -4.76
N LEU A 43 -3.30 -15.81 -5.25
CA LEU A 43 -3.49 -17.17 -4.72
C LEU A 43 -2.50 -17.56 -3.64
N ILE A 44 -1.28 -17.01 -3.65
CA ILE A 44 -0.18 -17.45 -2.79
C ILE A 44 0.34 -16.28 -1.96
N ARG A 45 0.90 -16.57 -0.79
CA ARG A 45 1.61 -15.60 0.05
C ARG A 45 2.77 -14.96 -0.75
N PRO A 46 2.85 -13.62 -0.83
CA PRO A 46 3.75 -12.94 -1.77
C PRO A 46 5.20 -12.83 -1.25
N VAL A 47 5.87 -13.97 -1.07
CA VAL A 47 7.29 -14.06 -0.71
C VAL A 47 8.09 -14.85 -1.76
N ARG A 48 9.33 -14.44 -2.01
CA ARG A 48 10.25 -15.13 -2.91
C ARG A 48 10.85 -16.37 -2.28
N ASN A 49 11.11 -16.31 -0.97
CA ASN A 49 11.58 -17.46 -0.19
C ASN A 49 10.51 -17.85 0.84
N HIS A 50 10.11 -19.12 0.83
CA HIS A 50 9.11 -19.65 1.75
C HIS A 50 9.51 -19.48 3.23
N SER A 51 10.81 -19.46 3.54
CA SER A 51 11.32 -19.26 4.90
C SER A 51 11.21 -17.81 5.39
N HIS A 52 10.98 -16.84 4.52
CA HIS A 52 10.79 -15.44 4.94
C HIS A 52 9.42 -15.26 5.59
N VAL A 53 9.38 -14.52 6.68
CA VAL A 53 8.13 -14.11 7.33
C VAL A 53 7.49 -12.94 6.58
N THR A 54 6.17 -12.90 6.56
CA THR A 54 5.43 -11.75 6.06
C THR A 54 5.07 -10.87 7.25
N GLU A 55 5.74 -9.73 7.37
CA GLU A 55 5.43 -8.74 8.39
C GLU A 55 4.13 -8.02 8.03
N VAL A 56 3.21 -7.98 8.99
CA VAL A 56 1.93 -7.30 8.89
C VAL A 56 1.83 -6.35 10.07
N GLU A 57 1.75 -5.06 9.77
CA GLU A 57 1.54 -3.99 10.74
C GLU A 57 0.05 -3.65 10.75
N LEU A 58 -0.50 -3.56 11.96
CA LEU A 58 -1.93 -3.40 12.18
C LEU A 58 -2.16 -2.26 13.15
N ASP A 59 -2.75 -1.19 12.66
CA ASP A 59 -3.21 -0.07 13.48
C ASP A 59 -4.72 -0.18 13.66
N VAL A 60 -5.15 -0.32 14.92
CA VAL A 60 -6.57 -0.36 15.29
C VAL A 60 -6.92 0.91 16.03
N LEU A 61 -7.88 1.65 15.51
CA LEU A 61 -8.42 2.85 16.11
C LEU A 61 -9.88 2.60 16.50
N VAL A 62 -10.18 2.67 17.79
CA VAL A 62 -11.56 2.70 18.28
C VAL A 62 -12.09 4.13 18.08
N TYR A 63 -12.93 4.33 17.06
CA TYR A 63 -13.53 5.63 16.77
C TYR A 63 -14.60 6.00 17.79
N ALA A 64 -15.44 5.04 18.17
CA ALA A 64 -16.49 5.25 19.16
C ALA A 64 -16.88 3.94 19.86
N ILE A 65 -17.28 4.05 21.12
CA ILE A 65 -18.04 3.01 21.82
C ILE A 65 -19.50 3.41 21.69
N LEU A 66 -20.26 2.62 20.93
CA LEU A 66 -21.65 2.91 20.59
C LEU A 66 -22.61 2.47 21.70
N ASP A 67 -22.29 1.38 22.40
CA ASP A 67 -23.09 0.84 23.51
C ASP A 67 -22.26 -0.06 24.42
N VAL A 68 -22.66 -0.17 25.70
CA VAL A 68 -22.04 -1.05 26.70
C VAL A 68 -23.13 -1.73 27.52
N ARG A 69 -23.11 -3.06 27.51
CA ARG A 69 -23.97 -3.93 28.32
C ARG A 69 -23.12 -4.61 29.37
N GLU A 70 -23.11 -4.05 30.57
CA GLU A 70 -22.28 -4.51 31.70
C GLU A 70 -22.61 -5.95 32.12
N ILE A 71 -23.90 -6.29 32.20
CA ILE A 71 -24.34 -7.63 32.61
C ILE A 71 -23.89 -8.69 31.58
N ASP A 72 -23.96 -8.33 30.30
CA ASP A 72 -23.61 -9.24 29.20
C ASP A 72 -22.12 -9.19 28.84
N GLN A 73 -21.31 -8.39 29.55
CA GLN A 73 -19.90 -8.12 29.24
C GLN A 73 -19.67 -7.81 27.76
N THR A 74 -20.61 -7.10 27.14
CA THR A 74 -20.58 -6.77 25.71
C THR A 74 -20.43 -5.28 25.53
N PHE A 75 -19.53 -4.83 24.66
CA PHE A 75 -19.55 -3.47 24.14
C PHE A 75 -19.65 -3.49 22.61
N ILE A 76 -20.41 -2.57 22.05
CA ILE A 76 -20.52 -2.36 20.61
C ILE A 76 -19.62 -1.18 20.27
N SER A 77 -18.66 -1.37 19.37
CA SER A 77 -17.74 -0.30 18.97
C SER A 77 -17.70 -0.11 17.46
N TYR A 78 -17.38 1.12 17.07
CA TYR A 78 -16.98 1.44 15.71
C TYR A 78 -15.46 1.53 15.68
N ILE A 79 -14.82 0.57 15.00
CA ILE A 79 -13.37 0.50 14.86
C ILE A 79 -12.96 0.78 13.42
N TRP A 80 -11.80 1.39 13.27
CA TRP A 80 -11.11 1.58 12.01
C TRP A 80 -9.80 0.82 12.06
N VAL A 81 -9.54 0.05 11.01
CA VAL A 81 -8.36 -0.81 10.95
C VAL A 81 -7.54 -0.40 9.74
N VAL A 82 -6.26 -0.10 9.98
CA VAL A 82 -5.28 0.11 8.91
C VAL A 82 -4.31 -1.05 8.95
N MET A 83 -4.20 -1.75 7.83
CA MET A 83 -3.28 -2.87 7.68
C MET A 83 -2.20 -2.50 6.67
N GLN A 84 -0.97 -2.84 7.03
CA GLN A 84 0.20 -2.62 6.23
C GLN A 84 0.98 -3.93 6.04
N TRP A 85 1.26 -4.34 4.81
CA TRP A 85 2.04 -5.57 4.57
C TRP A 85 2.98 -5.45 3.37
N ARG A 86 4.04 -6.26 3.36
CA ARG A 86 5.03 -6.30 2.28
C ARG A 86 4.68 -7.35 1.22
N ASN A 87 4.80 -6.95 -0.05
CA ASN A 87 4.82 -7.87 -1.19
C ASN A 87 6.20 -7.83 -1.87
N GLU A 88 6.91 -8.96 -1.90
CA GLU A 88 8.29 -9.01 -2.44
C GLU A 88 8.37 -8.97 -3.98
N PHE A 89 7.24 -9.15 -4.66
CA PHE A 89 7.16 -9.18 -6.12
C PHE A 89 6.82 -7.82 -6.72
N ILE A 90 6.25 -6.90 -5.93
CA ILE A 90 5.87 -5.56 -6.37
C ILE A 90 6.98 -4.56 -6.03
N HIS A 91 7.54 -3.94 -7.06
CA HIS A 91 8.54 -2.88 -6.95
C HIS A 91 8.62 -2.12 -8.28
N TRP A 92 9.00 -0.86 -8.20
CA TRP A 92 9.39 0.01 -9.32
C TRP A 92 10.33 1.09 -8.77
N ASP A 93 11.09 1.76 -9.62
CA ASP A 93 11.90 2.92 -9.23
C ASP A 93 11.10 4.22 -9.43
N GLN A 94 11.03 5.09 -8.41
CA GLN A 94 10.36 6.38 -8.54
C GLN A 94 10.97 7.24 -9.65
N GLU A 95 12.30 7.20 -9.82
CA GLU A 95 13.00 8.02 -10.82
C GLU A 95 12.60 7.64 -12.25
N GLU A 96 12.30 6.37 -12.50
CA GLU A 96 11.85 5.87 -13.80
C GLU A 96 10.40 6.27 -14.13
N PHE A 97 9.58 6.50 -13.11
CA PHE A 97 8.14 6.75 -13.23
C PHE A 97 7.72 8.15 -12.73
N CYS A 98 8.52 9.17 -13.04
CA CYS A 98 8.22 10.59 -12.72
C CYS A 98 7.90 10.85 -11.23
N GLY A 99 8.53 10.13 -10.31
CA GLY A 99 8.31 10.27 -8.88
C GLY A 99 6.99 9.67 -8.39
N ILE A 100 6.35 8.77 -9.13
CA ILE A 100 5.12 8.11 -8.67
C ILE A 100 5.44 7.28 -7.42
N GLU A 101 4.98 7.77 -6.27
CA GLU A 101 5.22 7.11 -4.98
C GLU A 101 4.18 6.07 -4.63
N ALA A 102 2.95 6.17 -5.15
CA ALA A 102 1.90 5.21 -4.85
C ALA A 102 0.90 5.05 -6.00
N VAL A 103 0.32 3.85 -6.10
CA VAL A 103 -0.73 3.52 -7.07
C VAL A 103 -1.89 2.79 -6.40
N ALA A 104 -3.12 3.20 -6.74
CA ALA A 104 -4.34 2.59 -6.24
C ALA A 104 -4.78 1.46 -7.16
N VAL A 105 -4.98 0.25 -6.63
CA VAL A 105 -5.48 -0.90 -7.40
C VAL A 105 -6.68 -1.54 -6.73
N PRO A 106 -7.58 -2.21 -7.48
CA PRO A 106 -8.65 -2.99 -6.88
C PRO A 106 -8.11 -4.05 -5.92
N ILE A 107 -8.74 -4.20 -4.75
CA ILE A 107 -8.35 -5.18 -3.72
C ILE A 107 -8.34 -6.62 -4.27
N GLU A 108 -9.23 -6.91 -5.22
CA GLU A 108 -9.36 -8.22 -5.88
C GLU A 108 -8.14 -8.63 -6.71
N MET A 109 -7.23 -7.69 -7.00
CA MET A 109 -5.98 -7.95 -7.72
C MET A 109 -4.83 -8.39 -6.82
N LEU A 110 -4.99 -8.28 -5.49
CA LEU A 110 -3.93 -8.57 -4.52
C LEU A 110 -4.44 -9.47 -3.39
N ARG A 111 -3.60 -10.40 -2.95
CA ARG A 111 -3.81 -11.16 -1.73
C ARG A 111 -3.50 -10.26 -0.53
N LYS A 112 -4.52 -10.02 0.28
CA LYS A 112 -4.38 -9.42 1.60
C LYS A 112 -4.26 -10.51 2.67
N PRO A 113 -3.52 -10.30 3.76
CA PRO A 113 -3.66 -11.09 4.98
C PRO A 113 -5.12 -11.08 5.47
N ASP A 114 -5.60 -12.21 5.97
CA ASP A 114 -6.91 -12.28 6.61
C ASP A 114 -6.75 -12.05 8.12
N ILE A 115 -7.56 -11.15 8.67
CA ILE A 115 -7.60 -10.85 10.09
C ILE A 115 -8.94 -11.33 10.65
N THR A 116 -8.85 -12.04 11.77
CA THR A 116 -10.00 -12.40 12.60
C THR A 116 -9.87 -11.68 13.92
N ILE A 117 -10.93 -11.00 14.35
CA ILE A 117 -11.05 -10.47 15.70
C ILE A 117 -11.79 -11.52 16.51
N GLU A 118 -11.11 -12.13 17.47
CA GLU A 118 -11.70 -13.06 18.41
C GLU A 118 -12.03 -12.32 19.72
N GLU A 119 -13.30 -12.33 20.08
CA GLU A 119 -13.77 -11.80 21.36
C GLU A 119 -13.81 -12.94 22.37
N MET A 120 -13.08 -12.80 23.48
CA MET A 120 -13.14 -13.74 24.60
C MET A 120 -14.11 -13.23 25.65
N TYR A 121 -15.29 -13.82 25.74
CA TYR A 121 -16.20 -13.63 26.87
C TYR A 121 -15.95 -14.75 27.89
N VAL A 122 -15.84 -14.42 29.18
CA VAL A 122 -15.91 -15.45 30.23
C VAL A 122 -17.38 -15.75 30.49
N SER A 123 -17.98 -16.55 29.62
CA SER A 123 -19.22 -17.25 29.95
C SER A 123 -19.24 -18.60 29.24
N GLN A 124 -19.69 -19.63 29.98
CA GLN A 124 -19.73 -21.00 29.48
C GLN A 124 -20.74 -21.11 28.32
N CYS A 125 -20.37 -21.98 27.37
CA CYS A 125 -21.01 -22.36 26.11
C CYS A 125 -20.71 -21.45 24.89
N SER A 126 -19.94 -22.03 23.96
CA SER A 126 -19.62 -21.52 22.62
C SER A 126 -20.88 -21.09 21.85
N GLN A 127 -20.96 -19.80 21.56
CA GLN A 127 -21.63 -19.30 20.37
C GLN A 127 -20.65 -18.42 19.62
N TYR A 128 -20.15 -18.94 18.50
CA TYR A 128 -19.40 -18.18 17.52
C TYR A 128 -20.31 -17.07 16.96
N HIS A 129 -20.13 -15.83 17.41
CA HIS A 129 -20.72 -14.68 16.74
C HIS A 129 -19.77 -14.25 15.63
N SER A 130 -20.17 -14.46 14.37
CA SER A 130 -19.45 -13.90 13.24
C SER A 130 -19.71 -12.40 13.21
N VAL A 131 -18.66 -11.59 13.24
CA VAL A 131 -18.76 -10.16 12.93
C VAL A 131 -19.30 -10.05 11.51
N GLY A 132 -20.58 -9.67 11.38
CA GLY A 132 -21.20 -9.41 10.10
C GLY A 132 -20.47 -8.27 9.38
N PRO A 133 -20.33 -8.33 8.05
CA PRO A 133 -19.59 -7.30 7.31
C PRO A 133 -20.28 -5.95 7.47
N GLY A 134 -19.67 -5.06 8.26
CA GLY A 134 -19.94 -3.63 8.19
C GLY A 134 -19.76 -3.16 6.75
N ASN A 135 -20.72 -2.39 6.23
CA ASN A 135 -20.83 -2.04 4.82
C ASN A 135 -19.83 -0.95 4.36
N THR A 136 -18.54 -1.17 4.61
CA THR A 136 -17.44 -0.41 4.03
C THR A 136 -16.51 -1.37 3.30
N ARG A 137 -17.01 -1.96 2.19
CA ARG A 137 -16.11 -2.62 1.23
C ARG A 137 -15.24 -1.57 0.58
N LYS A 138 -14.06 -1.31 1.15
CA LYS A 138 -12.99 -0.64 0.41
C LYS A 138 -12.62 -1.53 -0.76
N ARG A 139 -12.87 -1.01 -1.97
CA ARG A 139 -12.62 -1.74 -3.21
C ARG A 139 -11.18 -1.59 -3.69
N GLN A 140 -10.35 -0.78 -3.02
CA GLN A 140 -9.01 -0.42 -3.48
C GLN A 140 -7.96 -0.50 -2.35
N VAL A 141 -6.73 -0.84 -2.74
CA VAL A 141 -5.50 -0.86 -1.93
C VAL A 141 -4.53 0.16 -2.51
N GLN A 142 -3.80 0.88 -1.66
CA GLN A 142 -2.69 1.73 -2.07
C GLN A 142 -1.40 0.92 -2.02
N ILE A 143 -0.72 0.83 -3.16
CA ILE A 143 0.61 0.24 -3.28
C ILE A 143 1.59 1.40 -3.19
N HIS A 144 2.44 1.44 -2.16
CA HIS A 144 3.50 2.45 -2.06
C HIS A 144 4.83 1.91 -2.60
N HIS A 145 5.61 2.81 -3.21
CA HIS A 145 7.00 2.62 -3.56
C HIS A 145 7.85 2.41 -2.30
N SER A 146 8.95 1.68 -2.46
CA SER A 146 9.90 1.34 -1.40
C SER A 146 11.16 2.19 -1.56
N SER A 147 11.33 3.26 -0.78
CA SER A 147 12.60 3.99 -0.78
C SER A 147 13.72 3.19 -0.13
N HIS A 148 14.96 3.44 -0.57
CA HIS A 148 16.18 2.81 -0.07
C HIS A 148 16.58 3.43 1.30
N GLU A 149 15.96 2.98 2.40
CA GLU A 149 16.50 3.22 3.76
C GLU A 149 16.86 1.90 4.45
N ALA A 150 17.89 1.94 5.29
CA ALA A 150 18.77 0.85 5.72
C ALA A 150 18.14 -0.35 6.47
N HIS A 151 16.82 -0.46 6.51
CA HIS A 151 16.08 -1.65 6.95
C HIS A 151 14.90 -2.01 6.03
N GLY A 152 14.91 -1.53 4.78
CA GLY A 152 14.12 -2.03 3.66
C GLY A 152 12.64 -2.30 3.95
N LYS A 153 11.94 -1.46 4.71
CA LYS A 153 10.51 -1.66 5.02
C LYS A 153 9.68 -1.32 3.78
N LYS A 154 8.85 -2.26 3.29
CA LYS A 154 7.96 -2.07 2.13
C LYS A 154 6.52 -2.21 2.59
N THR A 155 5.65 -1.34 2.13
CA THR A 155 4.34 -1.17 2.77
C THR A 155 3.21 -1.03 1.74
N LEU A 156 2.30 -2.00 1.70
CA LEU A 156 1.00 -1.88 1.06
C LEU A 156 0.01 -1.39 2.10
N GLN A 157 -0.67 -0.27 1.89
CA GLN A 157 -1.60 0.27 2.87
C GLN A 157 -3.04 -0.03 2.44
N LEU A 158 -3.76 -0.75 3.31
CA LEU A 158 -5.21 -0.90 3.23
C LEU A 158 -5.82 -0.22 4.43
N HIS A 159 -6.56 0.85 4.17
CA HIS A 159 -7.44 1.47 5.15
C HIS A 159 -8.80 0.78 5.03
N THR A 160 -9.37 0.20 6.08
CA THR A 160 -10.75 -0.31 6.07
C THR A 160 -11.69 0.61 6.81
#